data_AF-A0A378PSJ2-F1
#
_entry.id   AF-A0A378PSJ2-F1
#
_cell.length_a   1.000
_cell.length_b   1.000
_cell.length_c   1.000
_cell.angle_alpha   90.00
_cell.angle_beta   90.00
_cell.angle_gamma   90.00
#
_symmetry.space_group_name_H-M   'P 1'
#
loop_
_entity.id
_entity.type
_entity.pdbx_description
1 polymer ?
#
loop_
_entity_poly.entity_id
_entity_poly.type
_entity_poly.pdbx_seq_one_letter_code
_entity_poly.pdbx_strand_id
1 'polypeptide(L)'
;MTTYELFDPLKKIGIKWCLNKNLGSDFGSASFYFDGVWYPKEPLDNYNLHTIFSNLKNSITEPYYSGGTTGQEFGEKEFDIELLNNLELPNLISIETTELTGIASDDYSYGCLVIYIGFSGKTERIFYSFDLGSTYKELRLARGSFESLIHQLPVLK
;
A
#
# COMPACT_ATOMS: atom_id res chain seq x y z
N MET A 1 8.46 2.08 -23.28
CA MET A 1 7.56 1.68 -22.17
C MET A 1 6.57 2.81 -21.97
N THR A 2 5.29 2.48 -21.79
CA THR A 2 4.26 3.48 -21.47
C THR A 2 4.09 3.51 -19.96
N THR A 3 4.24 4.69 -19.37
CA THR A 3 4.02 4.94 -17.94
C THR A 3 2.63 5.48 -17.73
N TYR A 4 1.95 4.97 -16.71
CA TYR A 4 0.64 5.40 -16.23
C TYR A 4 0.77 5.86 -14.79
N GLU A 5 -0.09 6.79 -14.38
CA GLU A 5 -0.03 7.38 -13.05
C GLU A 5 -1.41 7.81 -12.57
N LEU A 6 -1.69 7.53 -11.30
CA LEU A 6 -2.75 8.13 -10.51
C LEU A 6 -2.05 8.89 -9.38
N PHE A 7 -2.16 10.21 -9.36
CA PHE A 7 -1.39 11.04 -8.44
C PHE A 7 -2.19 12.23 -7.95
N ASP A 8 -2.27 12.39 -6.63
CA ASP A 8 -2.83 13.55 -5.96
C ASP A 8 -1.72 14.26 -5.16
N PRO A 9 -1.09 15.31 -5.72
CA PRO A 9 0.00 16.02 -5.05
C PRO A 9 -0.44 16.74 -3.79
N LEU A 10 -1.72 17.13 -3.68
CA LEU A 10 -2.25 17.83 -2.51
C LEU A 10 -2.43 16.88 -1.33
N LYS A 11 -2.90 15.66 -1.61
CA LYS A 11 -3.02 14.58 -0.62
C LYS A 11 -1.70 13.83 -0.40
N LYS A 12 -0.70 14.10 -1.24
CA LYS A 12 0.60 13.43 -1.26
C LYS A 12 0.49 11.90 -1.35
N ILE A 13 -0.43 11.42 -2.18
CA ILE A 13 -0.60 10.00 -2.48
C ILE A 13 -0.58 9.74 -3.98
N GLY A 14 -0.12 8.57 -4.39
CA GLY A 14 -0.17 8.16 -5.78
C GLY A 14 0.32 6.75 -6.04
N ILE A 15 0.02 6.25 -7.24
CA ILE A 15 0.48 4.97 -7.76
C ILE A 15 0.87 5.20 -9.22
N LYS A 16 2.09 4.83 -9.60
CA LYS A 16 2.55 4.83 -10.99
C LYS A 16 2.95 3.44 -11.40
N TRP A 17 2.74 3.09 -12.66
CA TRP A 17 3.14 1.80 -13.20
C TRP A 17 3.54 1.88 -14.67
N CYS A 18 4.35 0.93 -15.11
CA CYS A 18 4.77 0.78 -16.50
C CYS A 18 4.54 -0.66 -16.93
N LEU A 19 3.94 -0.88 -18.10
CA LEU A 19 3.76 -2.22 -18.66
C LEU A 19 5.02 -2.68 -19.40
N ASN A 20 5.46 -3.91 -19.11
CA ASN A 20 6.53 -4.61 -19.81
C ASN A 20 5.95 -5.70 -20.72
N LYS A 21 5.63 -5.30 -21.96
CA LYS A 21 5.02 -6.19 -22.98
C LYS A 21 5.89 -7.38 -23.37
N ASN A 22 7.19 -7.38 -23.04
CA ASN A 22 8.07 -8.51 -23.32
C ASN A 22 7.80 -9.69 -22.38
N LEU A 23 7.23 -9.44 -21.19
CA LEU A 23 6.88 -10.45 -20.19
C LEU A 23 5.39 -10.82 -20.21
N GLY A 24 4.53 -9.95 -20.75
CA GLY A 24 3.10 -10.17 -20.93
C GLY A 24 2.31 -8.87 -20.89
N SER A 25 0.97 -8.93 -21.04
CA SER A 25 0.10 -7.75 -20.94
C SER A 25 0.00 -7.19 -19.51
N ASP A 26 0.18 -8.05 -18.51
CA ASP A 26 -0.03 -7.73 -17.10
C ASP A 26 1.26 -7.54 -16.30
N PHE A 27 2.43 -7.72 -16.93
CA PHE A 27 3.71 -7.60 -16.24
C PHE A 27 4.28 -6.20 -16.33
N GLY A 28 5.03 -5.78 -15.31
CA GLY A 28 5.69 -4.49 -15.34
C GLY A 28 6.23 -4.03 -13.99
N SER A 29 6.36 -2.71 -13.86
CA SER A 29 6.86 -2.06 -12.64
C SER A 29 5.77 -1.24 -11.99
N ALA A 30 5.77 -1.13 -10.65
CA ALA A 30 4.88 -0.25 -9.90
C ALA A 30 5.65 0.48 -8.79
N SER A 31 5.28 1.74 -8.55
CA SER A 31 5.74 2.50 -7.38
C SER A 31 4.57 3.26 -6.76
N PHE A 32 4.67 3.49 -5.46
CA PHE A 32 3.71 4.23 -4.65
C PHE A 32 4.33 5.54 -4.21
N TYR A 33 3.52 6.59 -4.18
CA TYR A 33 3.90 7.88 -3.66
C TYR A 33 3.23 8.08 -2.31
N PHE A 34 4.05 8.31 -1.28
CA PHE A 34 3.57 8.72 0.04
C PHE A 34 4.46 9.85 0.54
N ASP A 35 3.83 10.95 0.94
CA ASP A 35 4.47 12.11 1.57
C ASP A 35 5.73 12.63 0.84
N GLY A 36 5.64 12.84 -0.47
CA GLY A 36 6.73 13.46 -1.22
C GLY A 36 7.66 12.49 -1.94
N VAL A 37 7.52 11.18 -1.73
CA VAL A 37 8.52 10.21 -2.19
C VAL A 37 7.89 9.01 -2.88
N TRP A 38 8.44 8.66 -4.05
CA TRP A 38 8.12 7.44 -4.78
C TRP A 38 8.96 6.25 -4.27
N TYR A 39 8.29 5.13 -4.03
CA TYR A 39 8.92 3.89 -3.57
C TYR A 39 8.28 2.64 -4.22
N PRO A 40 9.09 1.61 -4.54
CA PRO A 40 10.55 1.69 -4.59
C PRO A 40 10.98 2.73 -5.65
N LYS A 41 12.14 3.37 -5.43
CA LYS A 41 12.68 4.37 -6.37
C LYS A 41 13.05 3.73 -7.71
N GLU A 42 13.50 2.48 -7.64
CA GLU A 42 13.90 1.65 -8.77
C GLU A 42 13.10 0.34 -8.71
N PRO A 43 11.81 0.36 -9.12
CA PRO A 43 10.98 -0.84 -9.11
C PRO A 43 11.50 -1.89 -10.09
N LEU A 44 11.36 -3.17 -9.71
CA LEU A 44 11.53 -4.26 -10.67
C LEU A 44 10.46 -4.17 -11.76
N ASP A 45 10.77 -4.68 -12.95
CA ASP A 45 9.91 -4.59 -14.15
C ASP A 45 9.15 -5.87 -14.47
N ASN A 46 9.11 -6.82 -13.52
CA ASN A 46 8.56 -8.15 -13.66
C ASN A 46 7.40 -8.45 -12.68
N TYR A 47 6.83 -7.43 -12.04
CA TYR A 47 5.66 -7.61 -11.19
C TYR A 47 4.43 -7.99 -11.99
N ASN A 48 3.59 -8.89 -11.45
CA ASN A 48 2.26 -9.12 -11.98
C ASN A 48 1.31 -8.00 -11.51
N LEU A 49 1.11 -6.99 -12.35
CA LEU A 49 0.31 -5.81 -12.04
C LEU A 49 -1.18 -6.13 -11.92
N HIS A 50 -1.68 -7.16 -12.62
CA HIS A 50 -3.06 -7.63 -12.45
C HIS A 50 -3.27 -8.13 -11.01
N THR A 51 -2.36 -8.96 -10.51
CA THR A 51 -2.42 -9.46 -9.12
C THR A 51 -2.28 -8.32 -8.12
N ILE A 52 -1.31 -7.42 -8.29
CA ILE A 52 -1.13 -6.26 -7.40
C ILE A 52 -2.40 -5.43 -7.33
N PHE A 53 -2.99 -5.04 -8.48
CA PHE A 53 -4.17 -4.18 -8.48
C PHE A 53 -5.40 -4.88 -7.91
N SER A 54 -5.53 -6.19 -8.15
CA SER A 54 -6.62 -6.98 -7.58
C SER A 54 -6.47 -7.08 -6.06
N ASN A 55 -5.26 -7.35 -5.56
CA ASN A 55 -4.97 -7.42 -4.13
C ASN A 55 -5.22 -6.10 -3.40
N LEU A 56 -4.80 -4.97 -3.99
CA LEU A 56 -5.09 -3.64 -3.45
C LEU A 56 -6.60 -3.39 -3.33
N LYS A 57 -7.37 -3.70 -4.38
CA LYS A 57 -8.83 -3.56 -4.37
C LYS A 57 -9.48 -4.49 -3.35
N ASN A 58 -9.07 -5.75 -3.32
CA ASN A 58 -9.59 -6.75 -2.40
C ASN A 58 -9.33 -6.38 -0.94
N SER A 59 -8.19 -5.76 -0.64
CA SER A 59 -7.87 -5.26 0.71
C SER A 59 -8.88 -4.24 1.23
N ILE A 60 -9.55 -3.52 0.33
CA ILE A 60 -10.59 -2.54 0.67
C ILE A 60 -11.97 -3.21 0.72
N THR A 61 -12.30 -4.09 -0.22
CA THR A 61 -13.62 -4.73 -0.30
C THR A 61 -13.80 -5.87 0.71
N GLU A 62 -12.71 -6.56 1.05
CA GLU A 62 -12.65 -7.66 2.01
C GLU A 62 -11.54 -7.39 3.04
N PRO A 63 -11.73 -6.43 3.96
CA PRO A 63 -10.67 -5.97 4.85
C PRO A 63 -10.16 -7.08 5.77
N TYR A 64 -8.85 -7.28 5.78
CA TYR A 64 -8.17 -8.15 6.72
C TYR A 64 -7.61 -7.35 7.90
N TYR A 65 -7.94 -7.77 9.12
CA TYR A 65 -7.44 -7.15 10.36
C TYR A 65 -6.50 -8.13 11.06
N SER A 66 -5.19 -7.91 10.96
CA SER A 66 -4.17 -8.84 11.51
C SER A 66 -4.29 -9.01 13.03
N GLY A 67 -4.49 -7.91 13.77
CA GLY A 67 -4.78 -7.92 15.21
C GLY A 67 -6.26 -8.10 15.56
N GLY A 68 -7.08 -8.51 14.60
CA GLY A 68 -8.53 -8.61 14.74
C GLY A 68 -9.26 -7.26 14.75
N THR A 69 -10.58 -7.32 14.90
CA THR A 69 -11.46 -6.15 14.95
C THR A 69 -12.34 -6.20 16.19
N THR A 70 -12.50 -5.07 16.87
CA THR A 70 -13.44 -4.88 17.97
C THR A 70 -14.75 -4.24 17.49
N GLY A 71 -14.93 -4.06 16.17
CA GLY A 71 -16.05 -3.32 15.58
C GLY A 71 -15.98 -1.80 15.81
N GLN A 72 -14.88 -1.31 16.38
CA GLN A 72 -14.62 0.11 16.59
C GLN A 72 -13.57 0.62 15.60
N GLU A 73 -13.42 1.94 15.54
CA GLU A 73 -12.34 2.56 14.81
C GLU A 73 -10.99 2.39 15.56
N PHE A 74 -9.88 2.55 14.84
CA PHE A 74 -8.56 2.61 15.44
C PHE A 74 -8.45 3.83 16.39
N GLY A 75 -9.05 4.95 15.98
CA GLY A 75 -9.10 6.20 16.74
C GLY A 75 -7.77 6.95 16.70
N GLU A 76 -7.53 7.75 17.74
CA GLU A 76 -6.30 8.54 17.94
C GLU A 76 -5.22 7.78 18.73
N LYS A 77 -5.31 6.45 18.80
CA LYS A 77 -4.32 5.61 19.48
C LYS A 77 -2.95 5.72 18.82
N GLU A 78 -1.90 5.52 19.59
CA GLU A 78 -0.55 5.37 19.06
C GLU A 78 -0.46 4.10 18.21
N PHE A 79 0.31 4.18 17.12
CA PHE A 79 0.65 3.01 16.31
C PHE A 79 1.91 2.37 16.90
N ASP A 80 1.70 1.29 17.64
CA ASP A 80 2.76 0.57 18.35
C ASP A 80 3.20 -0.66 17.54
N ILE A 81 4.47 -0.69 17.15
CA ILE A 81 5.05 -1.75 16.31
C ILE A 81 5.15 -3.07 17.08
N GLU A 82 5.41 -3.04 18.38
CA GLU A 82 5.48 -4.25 19.21
C GLU A 82 4.09 -4.90 19.31
N LEU A 83 3.05 -4.09 19.58
CA LEU A 83 1.67 -4.58 19.59
C LEU A 83 1.23 -5.08 18.20
N LEU A 84 1.62 -4.39 17.12
CA LEU A 84 1.34 -4.82 15.75
C LEU A 84 1.93 -6.21 15.48
N ASN A 85 3.21 -6.40 15.81
CA ASN A 85 3.94 -7.65 15.57
C ASN A 85 3.42 -8.82 16.41
N ASN A 86 2.89 -8.52 17.61
CA ASN A 86 2.26 -9.51 18.48
C ASN A 86 0.79 -9.79 18.12
N LEU A 87 0.25 -9.15 17.06
CA LEU A 87 -1.17 -9.21 16.67
C LEU A 87 -2.13 -8.68 17.76
N GLU A 88 -1.66 -7.73 18.57
CA GLU A 88 -2.39 -7.13 19.68
C GLU A 88 -2.86 -5.69 19.38
N LEU A 89 -2.65 -5.21 18.15
CA LEU A 89 -3.10 -3.90 17.68
C LEU A 89 -4.34 -4.03 16.76
N PRO A 90 -5.57 -4.01 17.32
CA PRO A 90 -6.78 -4.25 16.53
C PRO A 90 -7.21 -3.03 15.72
N ASN A 91 -8.20 -3.25 14.83
CA ASN A 91 -8.89 -2.23 14.03
C ASN A 91 -8.01 -1.53 12.98
N LEU A 92 -6.91 -2.17 12.59
CA LEU A 92 -6.09 -1.79 11.45
C LEU A 92 -6.34 -2.76 10.30
N ILE A 93 -6.66 -2.23 9.13
CA ILE A 93 -6.79 -2.99 7.89
C ILE A 93 -5.39 -3.16 7.32
N SER A 94 -4.97 -4.41 7.10
CA SER A 94 -3.76 -4.72 6.36
C SER A 94 -4.03 -4.60 4.86
N ILE A 95 -3.18 -3.87 4.15
CA ILE A 95 -3.24 -3.80 2.68
C ILE A 95 -2.26 -4.81 2.09
N GLU A 96 -2.76 -5.65 1.20
CA GLU A 96 -2.00 -6.71 0.56
C GLU A 96 -1.01 -6.14 -0.45
N THR A 97 0.27 -6.22 -0.11
CA THR A 97 1.40 -5.68 -0.87
C THR A 97 2.51 -6.71 -1.11
N THR A 98 2.29 -8.00 -0.80
CA THR A 98 3.30 -9.06 -0.94
C THR A 98 3.87 -9.18 -2.35
N GLU A 99 3.04 -9.02 -3.39
CA GLU A 99 3.47 -9.05 -4.80
C GLU A 99 4.35 -7.85 -5.20
N LEU A 100 4.41 -6.80 -4.36
CA LEU A 100 5.34 -5.70 -4.50
C LEU A 100 6.67 -5.99 -3.81
N THR A 101 6.75 -7.06 -3.01
CA THR A 101 8.00 -7.47 -2.39
C THR A 101 8.86 -8.23 -3.39
N GLY A 102 9.99 -7.64 -3.77
CA GLY A 102 10.95 -8.31 -4.63
C GLY A 102 11.70 -9.41 -3.87
N ILE A 103 12.58 -10.13 -4.56
CA ILE A 103 13.63 -10.87 -3.87
C ILE A 103 14.37 -9.86 -3.00
N ALA A 104 14.29 -10.02 -1.67
CA ALA A 104 14.94 -9.14 -0.72
C ALA A 104 16.43 -9.07 -1.08
N SER A 105 16.87 -7.94 -1.62
CA SER A 105 18.27 -7.58 -1.61
C SER A 105 18.63 -7.16 -0.17
N ASP A 106 19.90 -7.33 0.21
CA ASP A 106 20.39 -7.01 1.55
C ASP A 106 20.16 -5.54 1.98
N ASP A 107 19.79 -4.67 1.05
CA ASP A 107 19.53 -3.24 1.25
C ASP A 107 18.05 -2.84 1.18
N TYR A 108 17.12 -3.80 1.04
CA TYR A 108 15.69 -3.55 0.89
C TYR A 108 15.33 -2.66 -0.32
N SER A 109 16.22 -2.55 -1.31
CA SER A 109 16.01 -1.69 -2.48
C SER A 109 14.86 -2.15 -3.38
N TYR A 110 14.52 -3.45 -3.35
CA TYR A 110 13.45 -4.05 -4.14
C TYR A 110 12.23 -4.40 -3.30
N GLY A 111 11.33 -3.44 -3.14
CA GLY A 111 9.96 -3.73 -2.74
C GLY A 111 9.82 -4.22 -1.29
N CYS A 112 9.57 -3.30 -0.37
CA CYS A 112 9.36 -3.63 1.05
C CYS A 112 8.17 -2.85 1.61
N LEU A 113 7.20 -2.54 0.74
CA LEU A 113 6.05 -1.74 1.08
C LEU A 113 5.13 -2.54 1.98
N VAL A 114 4.90 -2.06 3.19
CA VAL A 114 3.86 -2.56 4.09
C VAL A 114 2.93 -1.39 4.37
N ILE A 115 1.61 -1.61 4.27
CA ILE A 115 0.62 -0.56 4.51
C ILE A 115 -0.46 -1.10 5.45
N TYR A 116 -0.80 -0.29 6.46
CA TYR A 116 -1.97 -0.45 7.30
C TYR A 116 -2.85 0.80 7.23
N ILE A 117 -4.16 0.61 7.35
CA ILE A 117 -5.14 1.70 7.39
C ILE A 117 -5.96 1.60 8.67
N GLY A 118 -5.99 2.69 9.43
CA GLY A 118 -6.91 2.90 10.54
C GLY A 118 -7.84 4.09 10.28
N PHE A 119 -9.00 4.11 10.92
CA PHE A 119 -9.91 5.26 10.88
C PHE A 119 -9.98 5.97 12.23
N SER A 120 -10.23 7.28 12.19
CA SER A 120 -10.54 8.12 13.35
C SER A 120 -11.53 9.21 12.91
N GLY A 121 -12.82 8.95 13.09
CA GLY A 121 -13.93 9.77 12.62
C GLY A 121 -13.88 10.01 11.11
N LYS A 122 -13.58 11.27 10.73
CA LYS A 122 -13.48 11.71 9.32
C LYS A 122 -12.08 11.56 8.74
N THR A 123 -11.14 11.02 9.52
CA THR A 123 -9.74 10.86 9.12
C THR A 123 -9.45 9.39 8.84
N GLU A 124 -8.75 9.15 7.74
CA GLU A 124 -8.06 7.91 7.41
C GLU A 124 -6.58 8.10 7.78
N ARG A 125 -6.04 7.18 8.58
CA ARG A 125 -4.66 7.14 9.04
C ARG A 125 -3.96 6.00 8.30
N ILE A 126 -3.04 6.34 7.42
CA ILE A 126 -2.27 5.38 6.62
C ILE A 126 -0.90 5.25 7.27
N PHE A 127 -0.60 4.04 7.75
CA PHE A 127 0.71 3.69 8.28
C PHE A 127 1.45 2.90 7.22
N TYR A 128 2.62 3.38 6.81
CA TYR A 128 3.38 2.75 5.74
C TYR A 128 4.85 2.61 6.10
N SER A 129 5.43 1.52 5.63
CA SER A 129 6.84 1.17 5.79
C SER A 129 7.45 0.85 4.43
N PHE A 130 8.74 1.14 4.28
CA PHE A 130 9.56 0.73 3.14
C PHE A 130 10.78 -0.09 3.56
N ASP A 131 10.79 -0.59 4.81
CA ASP A 131 11.90 -1.32 5.44
C ASP A 131 11.40 -2.60 6.13
N LEU A 132 10.45 -3.28 5.47
CA LEU A 132 9.81 -4.53 5.91
C LEU A 132 9.12 -4.42 7.29
N GLY A 133 8.55 -3.26 7.58
CA GLY A 133 7.86 -3.02 8.84
C GLY A 133 8.79 -2.71 10.02
N SER A 134 10.08 -2.47 9.77
CA SER A 134 11.01 -2.07 10.84
C SER A 134 10.67 -0.67 11.38
N THR A 135 10.25 0.24 10.50
CA THR A 135 9.76 1.56 10.86
C THR A 135 8.51 1.95 10.06
N TYR A 136 7.61 2.69 10.69
CA TYR A 136 6.40 3.20 10.06
C TYR A 136 6.33 4.71 10.09
N LYS A 137 5.84 5.29 8.98
CA LYS A 137 5.40 6.68 8.89
C LYS A 137 3.89 6.72 8.85
N GLU A 138 3.32 7.83 9.32
CA GLU A 138 1.89 8.07 9.27
C GLU A 138 1.55 9.21 8.29
N LEU A 139 0.60 8.94 7.40
CA LEU A 139 -0.06 9.96 6.58
C LEU A 139 -1.55 10.01 6.97
N ARG A 140 -2.05 11.22 7.26
CA ARG A 140 -3.46 11.45 7.63
C ARG A 140 -4.21 12.12 6.49
N LEU A 141 -5.31 11.52 6.07
CA LEU A 141 -6.13 11.97 4.95
C LEU A 141 -7.61 12.06 5.35
N ALA A 142 -8.40 12.74 4.52
CA ALA A 142 -9.86 12.62 4.62
C ALA A 142 -10.26 11.18 4.30
N ARG A 143 -11.20 10.63 5.09
CA ARG A 143 -11.68 9.26 4.94
C ARG A 143 -12.13 8.95 3.52
N GLY A 144 -11.70 7.79 3.01
CA GLY A 144 -11.99 7.33 1.64
C GLY A 144 -11.03 7.86 0.58
N SER A 145 -9.96 8.58 0.97
CA SER A 145 -8.98 9.09 0.01
C SER A 145 -8.18 7.97 -0.63
N PHE A 146 -7.71 7.00 0.16
CA PHE A 146 -6.95 5.87 -0.36
C PHE A 146 -7.82 4.90 -1.14
N GLU A 147 -9.02 4.58 -0.63
CA GLU A 147 -10.05 3.81 -1.36
C GLU A 147 -10.34 4.42 -2.74
N SER A 148 -10.58 5.73 -2.80
CA SER A 148 -10.85 6.43 -4.07
C SER A 148 -9.67 6.35 -5.05
N LEU A 149 -8.43 6.36 -4.55
CA LEU A 149 -7.24 6.16 -5.38
C LEU A 149 -7.19 4.72 -5.93
N ILE A 150 -7.40 3.72 -5.09
CA ILE A 150 -7.37 2.29 -5.47
C ILE A 150 -8.48 1.96 -6.48
N HIS A 151 -9.70 2.50 -6.30
CA HIS A 151 -10.81 2.26 -7.20
C HIS A 151 -10.58 2.79 -8.64
N GLN A 152 -9.66 3.74 -8.81
CA GLN A 152 -9.28 4.26 -10.13
C GLN A 152 -8.28 3.35 -10.86
N LEU A 153 -7.65 2.38 -10.19
CA LEU A 153 -6.75 1.44 -10.85
C LEU A 153 -7.51 0.64 -11.92
N PRO A 154 -6.89 0.37 -13.08
CA PRO A 154 -7.54 -0.41 -14.13
C PRO A 154 -7.76 -1.86 -13.70
N VAL A 155 -8.60 -2.57 -14.45
CA VAL A 155 -8.62 -4.04 -14.44
C VAL A 155 -7.75 -4.49 -15.62
N LEU A 156 -6.58 -5.05 -15.31
CA LEU A 156 -5.67 -5.62 -16.30
C LEU A 156 -6.12 -7.05 -16.68
N LYS A 157 -5.68 -7.55 -17.84
CA LYS A 157 -6.22 -8.76 -18.50
C LYS A 157 -5.13 -9.61 -19.12
#